data_AF-A0A844XVV4-F1
#
_entry.id   AF-A0A844XVV4-F1
#
_cell.length_a   1.000
_cell.length_b   1.000
_cell.length_c   1.000
_cell.angle_alpha   90.00
_cell.angle_beta   90.00
_cell.angle_gamma   90.00
#
_symmetry.space_group_name_H-M   'P 1'
#
loop_
_entity.id
_entity.type
_entity.pdbx_description
1 polymer ?
#
loop_
_entity_poly.entity_id
_entity_poly.type
_entity_poly.pdbx_seq_one_letter_code
_entity_poly.pdbx_strand_id
1 'polypeptide(L)' 'MDIPVNEWEQWAVAHDYVQKHGDEAPMIIAMRADKLLEQGEVLGARTFTAIMRKSQQLLSRNEGSVH' A
#
# COMPACT_ATOMS: atom_id res chain seq x y z
N MET A 1 14.47 -18.13 0.67
CA MET A 1 13.85 -17.64 1.91
C MET A 1 13.36 -16.25 1.60
N ASP A 2 12.07 -16.12 1.28
CA ASP A 2 11.46 -14.84 0.92
C ASP A 2 11.29 -14.06 2.22
N ILE A 3 12.13 -13.05 2.44
CA ILE A 3 12.05 -12.22 3.65
C ILE A 3 10.84 -11.30 3.42
N PRO A 4 9.80 -11.35 4.27
CA PRO A 4 8.64 -10.50 4.09
C PRO A 4 9.10 -9.03 4.09
N VAL A 5 8.62 -8.26 3.12
CA VAL A 5 8.88 -6.83 2.96
C VAL A 5 8.74 -6.16 4.32
N ASN A 6 9.83 -5.58 4.82
CA ASN A 6 9.85 -5.02 6.17
C ASN A 6 8.98 -3.77 6.25
N GLU A 7 8.66 -3.31 7.45
CA GLU A 7 7.75 -2.18 7.62
C GLU A 7 8.22 -0.90 6.92
N TRP A 8 9.53 -0.64 6.91
CA TRP A 8 10.09 0.53 6.23
C TRP A 8 9.91 0.45 4.71
N GLU A 9 10.15 -0.72 4.12
CA GLU A 9 9.93 -0.95 2.69
C GLU A 9 8.44 -0.81 2.34
N GLN A 10 7.53 -1.26 3.20
CA GLN A 10 6.09 -1.06 3.00
C GLN A 10 5.71 0.43 2.97
N TRP A 11 6.31 1.25 3.84
CA TRP A 11 6.11 2.71 3.81
C TRP A 11 6.69 3.34 2.54
N ALA A 12 7.88 2.93 2.11
CA ALA A 12 8.50 3.43 0.89
C ALA A 12 7.64 3.13 -0.34
N VAL A 13 7.11 1.90 -0.44
CA VAL A 13 6.19 1.52 -1.53
C VAL A 13 4.89 2.31 -1.43
N ALA A 14 4.28 2.42 -0.25
CA ALA A 14 3.05 3.18 -0.08
C ALA A 14 3.20 4.65 -0.51
N HIS A 15 4.33 5.26 -0.16
CA HIS A 15 4.66 6.63 -0.54
C HIS A 15 4.87 6.79 -2.05
N ASP A 16 5.60 5.87 -2.69
CA ASP A 16 5.79 5.88 -4.15
C ASP A 16 4.45 5.77 -4.90
N TYR A 17 3.53 4.91 -4.44
CA TYR A 17 2.18 4.82 -4.99
C TYR A 17 1.39 6.12 -4.83
N VAL A 18 1.42 6.74 -3.65
CA VAL A 18 0.75 8.04 -3.40
C VAL A 18 1.36 9.14 -4.26
N GLN A 19 2.68 9.18 -4.43
CA GLN A 19 3.33 10.18 -5.30
C GLN A 19 2.95 10.03 -6.78
N LYS A 20 2.75 8.80 -7.25
CA LYS A 20 2.43 8.51 -8.66
C LYS A 20 0.94 8.64 -8.98
N HIS A 21 0.08 8.27 -8.05
CA HIS A 21 -1.36 8.09 -8.29
C HIS A 21 -2.25 8.97 -7.40
N GLY A 22 -1.69 9.73 -6.46
CA GLY A 22 -2.46 10.57 -5.55
C GLY A 22 -3.52 9.79 -4.78
N ASP A 23 -4.74 10.31 -4.77
CA ASP A 23 -5.88 9.76 -4.03
C ASP A 23 -6.34 8.38 -4.55
N GLU A 24 -5.97 8.01 -5.77
CA GLU A 24 -6.30 6.69 -6.35
C GLU A 24 -5.37 5.58 -5.84
N ALA A 25 -4.25 5.94 -5.19
CA ALA A 25 -3.24 4.98 -4.74
C ALA A 25 -3.82 3.82 -3.89
N PRO A 26 -4.67 4.04 -2.88
CA PRO A 26 -5.23 2.93 -2.08
C PRO A 26 -6.03 1.94 -2.93
N MET A 27 -6.81 2.43 -3.91
CA MET A 27 -7.61 1.57 -4.80
C MET A 27 -6.70 0.69 -5.66
N ILE A 28 -5.67 1.27 -6.28
CA ILE A 28 -4.73 0.53 -7.13
C ILE A 28 -3.97 -0.53 -6.31
N ILE A 29 -3.56 -0.20 -5.09
CA ILE A 29 -2.89 -1.15 -4.19
C ILE A 29 -3.84 -2.28 -3.79
N ALA A 30 -5.11 -1.97 -3.49
CA ALA A 30 -6.14 -2.98 -3.17
C ALA A 30 -6.38 -3.96 -4.32
N MET A 31 -6.52 -3.46 -5.55
CA MET A 31 -6.67 -4.30 -6.75
C MET A 31 -5.48 -5.26 -6.92
N ARG A 32 -4.27 -4.83 -6.58
CA ARG A 32 -3.08 -5.69 -6.62
C ARG A 32 -3.09 -6.74 -5.51
N ALA A 33 -3.58 -6.41 -4.33
CA ALA A 33 -3.76 -7.37 -3.25
C ALA A 33 -4.77 -8.47 -3.66
N ASP A 34 -5.90 -8.09 -4.26
CA ASP A 34 -6.92 -9.03 -4.73
C ASP A 34 -6.38 -9.97 -5.80
N LYS A 35 -5.64 -9.43 -6.78
CA LYS A 35 -4.99 -10.24 -7.81
C LYS A 35 -4.01 -11.28 -7.22
N LEU A 36 -3.30 -10.93 -6.15
CA LEU A 36 -2.41 -11.87 -5.47
C LEU A 36 -3.19 -12.96 -4.73
N LEU A 37 -4.35 -12.64 -4.14
CA LEU A 37 -5.24 -13.63 -3.55
C LEU A 37 -5.79 -14.61 -4.59
N GLU A 38 -6.22 -14.11 -5.75
CA GLU A 38 -6.69 -14.94 -6.87
C GLU A 38 -5.61 -15.92 -7.35
N GLN A 39 -4.34 -15.53 -7.24
CA GLN A 39 -3.18 -16.35 -7.59
C GLN A 39 -2.74 -17.32 -6.48
N GLY A 40 -3.35 -17.25 -5.30
CA GLY A 40 -2.94 -18.04 -4.12
C GLY A 40 -1.74 -17.46 -3.36
N GLU A 41 -1.26 -16.28 -3.74
CA GLU A 41 -0.12 -15.58 -3.14
C GLU A 41 -0.55 -14.81 -1.87
N VAL A 42 -0.96 -15.56 -0.84
CA VAL A 42 -1.54 -15.02 0.40
C VAL A 42 -0.61 -14.07 1.14
N LEU A 43 0.70 -14.36 1.17
CA LEU A 43 1.70 -13.48 1.80
C LEU A 43 1.85 -12.16 1.06
N GLY A 44 1.88 -12.22 -0.27
CA GLY A 44 1.91 -11.03 -1.13
C GLY A 44 0.67 -10.17 -0.91
N ALA A 45 -0.52 -10.78 -0.93
CA ALA A 45 -1.77 -10.07 -0.69
C ALA A 45 -1.79 -9.37 0.69
N ARG A 46 -1.39 -10.07 1.75
CA ARG A 46 -1.29 -9.49 3.11
C ARG A 46 -0.34 -8.29 3.15
N THR A 47 0.77 -8.38 2.43
CA THR A 47 1.74 -7.29 2.31
C THR A 47 1.13 -6.07 1.62
N PHE A 48 0.45 -6.27 0.49
CA PHE A 48 -0.23 -5.18 -0.21
C PHE A 48 -1.37 -4.57 0.60
N THR A 49 -2.11 -5.36 1.38
CA THR A 49 -3.11 -4.83 2.32
C THR A 49 -2.48 -3.93 3.40
N ALA A 50 -1.29 -4.27 3.90
CA ALA A 50 -0.56 -3.42 4.84
C ALA A 50 -0.08 -2.11 4.19
N ILE A 51 0.41 -2.19 2.96
CA ILE A 51 0.81 -1.03 2.14
C ILE A 51 -0.39 -0.10 1.88
N MET A 52 -1.57 -0.65 1.56
CA MET A 52 -2.79 0.12 1.34
C MET A 52 -3.20 0.93 2.58
N ARG A 53 -3.12 0.32 3.77
CA ARG A 53 -3.41 1.04 5.02
C ARG A 53 -2.41 2.17 5.29
N LYS A 54 -1.16 1.99 4.89
CA LYS A 54 -0.11 3.02 4.99
C LYS A 54 -0.34 4.15 3.99
N SER A 55 -0.77 3.85 2.75
CA SER A 55 -1.09 4.90 1.76
C SER A 55 -2.28 5.75 2.20
N GLN A 56 -3.31 5.14 2.78
CA GLN A 56 -4.43 5.87 3.41
C GLN A 56 -3.94 6.83 4.50
N GLN A 57 -3.05 6.37 5.39
CA GLN A 57 -2.46 7.22 6.43
C GLN A 57 -1.65 8.39 5.85
N LEU A 58 -0.90 8.19 4.77
CA LEU A 58 -0.17 9.27 4.09
C LEU A 58 -1.12 10.33 3.55
N LEU A 59 -2.18 9.90 2.85
CA LEU A 59 -3.19 10.81 2.29
C LEU A 59 -3.89 11.60 3.39
N SER A 60 -4.37 10.94 4.45
CA SER A 60 -5.03 11.62 5.57
C SER A 60 -4.11 12.61 6.29
N ARG A 61 -2.80 12.33 6.39
CA ARG A 61 -1.83 13.28 6.97
C ARG A 61 -1.61 14.51 6.07
N ASN A 62 -1.67 14.32 4.75
CA ASN A 62 -1.50 15.40 3.79
C ASN A 62 -2.72 16.34 3.79
N GLU A 63 -3.92 15.78 3.87
CA GLU A 63 -5.17 16.56 3.98
C GLU A 63 -5.29 17.30 5.33
N GLY A 64 -4.82 16.67 6.42
CA GLY A 64 -4.83 17.26 7.77
C GLY A 64 -3.80 18.36 8.02
N SER A 65 -2.89 18.65 7.08
CA SER A 65 -1.89 19.72 7.23
C SER A 65 -2.38 21.10 6.74
N VAL A 66 -3.66 21.22 6.37
CA VAL A 66 -4.30 22.48 6.01
C VAL A 66 -5.16 22.99 7.18
N HIS A 67 -4.58 23.26 8.35
CA HIS A 67 -5.20 24.11 9.39
C HIS A 67 -4.17 24.67 10.37
#